data_AF-A0A965MSH7-F1
#
_entry.id   AF-A0A965MSH7-F1
#
_cell.length_a   1.000
_cell.length_b   1.000
_cell.length_c   1.000
_cell.angle_alpha   90.00
_cell.angle_beta   90.00
_cell.angle_gamma   90.00
#
_symmetry.space_group_name_H-M   'P 1'
#
loop_
_entity.id
_entity.type
_entity.pdbx_description
1 polymer ?
#
loop_
_entity_poly.entity_id
_entity_poly.type
_entity_poly.pdbx_seq_one_letter_code
_entity_poly.pdbx_strand_id
1 'polypeptide(L)' 'VFLPFHFSGRWQGADMLGHYPSGAAPIVRGEAVNTATTYGYDSVTMMQETKTTVCNVERA' A
#
# COMPACT_ATOMS: atom_id res chain seq x y z
N VAL A 1 5.59 7.23 -6.78
CA VAL A 1 4.82 5.98 -7.03
C VAL A 1 3.39 6.17 -6.55
N PHE A 2 2.41 5.56 -7.22
CA PHE A 2 1.05 5.46 -6.71
C PHE A 2 0.84 4.03 -6.21
N LEU A 3 0.51 3.89 -4.93
CA LEU A 3 0.30 2.61 -4.26
C LEU A 3 -0.97 2.70 -3.44
N PRO A 4 -1.83 1.69 -3.47
CA PRO A 4 -3.12 1.81 -2.84
C PRO A 4 -3.10 1.43 -1.34
N PHE A 5 -4.03 2.01 -0.57
CA PHE A 5 -3.97 2.01 0.90
C PHE A 5 -4.57 0.76 1.56
N HIS A 6 -5.67 0.22 1.00
CA HIS A 6 -6.45 -0.85 1.62
C HIS A 6 -6.39 -2.15 0.81
N PHE A 7 -5.20 -2.73 0.72
CA PHE A 7 -4.93 -3.98 0.00
C PHE A 7 -4.17 -4.96 0.91
N SER A 8 -4.27 -6.26 0.64
CA SER A 8 -3.75 -7.28 1.55
C SER A 8 -3.50 -8.61 0.85
N GLY A 9 -2.76 -9.49 1.52
CA GLY A 9 -2.63 -10.89 1.20
C GLY A 9 -1.29 -11.22 0.55
N ARG A 10 -0.76 -10.34 -0.30
CA ARG A 10 0.38 -10.68 -1.17
C ARG A 10 1.65 -11.00 -0.38
N TRP A 11 1.94 -10.31 0.72
CA TRP A 11 3.09 -10.65 1.57
C TRP A 11 2.79 -11.72 2.63
N GLN A 12 1.51 -12.04 2.87
CA GLN A 12 1.11 -13.14 3.74
C GLN A 12 0.82 -14.45 2.95
N GLY A 13 1.18 -14.49 1.67
CA GLY A 13 1.05 -15.69 0.81
C GLY A 13 -0.35 -15.96 0.27
N ALA A 14 -1.30 -15.03 0.45
CA ALA A 14 -2.67 -15.15 -0.02
C ALA A 14 -2.93 -14.19 -1.19
N ASP A 15 -3.31 -14.72 -2.35
CA ASP A 15 -3.68 -13.88 -3.48
C ASP A 15 -5.18 -13.55 -3.46
N MET A 16 -5.48 -12.28 -3.24
CA MET A 16 -6.85 -11.80 -3.11
C MET A 16 -7.56 -11.56 -4.46
N LEU A 17 -6.97 -11.98 -5.59
CA LEU A 17 -7.47 -11.74 -6.95
C LEU A 17 -8.97 -12.03 -7.12
N GLY A 18 -9.49 -13.08 -6.48
CA GLY A 18 -10.91 -13.46 -6.57
C GLY A 18 -11.89 -12.42 -6.00
N HIS A 19 -11.41 -11.45 -5.23
CA HIS A 19 -12.21 -10.38 -4.63
C HIS A 19 -12.13 -9.06 -5.42
N TYR A 20 -11.33 -9.00 -6.49
CA TYR A 20 -11.16 -7.77 -7.27
C TYR A 20 -12.30 -7.59 -8.27
N PRO A 21 -12.79 -6.35 -8.46
CA PRO A 21 -13.64 -6.04 -9.60
C PRO A 21 -12.94 -6.41 -10.92
N SER A 22 -13.73 -6.78 -11.93
CA SER A 22 -13.22 -7.12 -13.25
C SER A 22 -12.36 -5.98 -13.81
N GLY A 23 -11.17 -6.33 -14.32
CA GLY A 23 -10.22 -5.37 -14.90
C GLY A 23 -9.41 -4.52 -13.89
N ALA A 24 -9.69 -4.59 -12.59
CA ALA A 24 -8.98 -3.78 -11.58
C ALA A 24 -7.60 -4.36 -11.22
N ALA A 25 -7.42 -5.67 -11.32
CA ALA A 25 -6.21 -6.35 -10.86
C ALA A 25 -4.88 -5.77 -11.42
N PRO A 26 -4.74 -5.40 -12.70
CA PRO A 26 -3.50 -4.81 -13.21
C PRO A 26 -3.14 -3.45 -12.60
N ILE A 27 -4.11 -2.75 -12.02
CA ILE A 27 -3.96 -1.37 -11.54
C ILE A 27 -3.77 -1.33 -10.03
N VAL A 28 -4.50 -2.17 -9.29
CA VAL A 28 -4.59 -2.07 -7.82
C VAL A 28 -4.23 -3.36 -7.07
N ARG A 29 -3.66 -4.38 -7.73
CA ARG A 29 -3.24 -5.62 -7.06
C ARG A 29 -1.86 -5.50 -6.42
N GLY A 30 -1.77 -5.81 -5.13
CA GLY A 30 -0.54 -5.65 -4.36
C GLY A 30 -0.78 -5.75 -2.86
N GLU A 31 0.15 -5.19 -2.10
CA GLU A 31 0.01 -5.00 -0.65
C GLU A 31 -0.39 -3.56 -0.28
N ALA A 32 -0.87 -3.38 0.95
CA ALA A 32 -1.16 -2.06 1.52
C ALA A 32 0.10 -1.20 1.59
N VAL A 33 0.01 0.04 1.10
CA VAL A 33 1.09 1.02 1.18
C VAL A 33 1.49 1.37 2.62
N ASN A 34 0.59 1.19 3.60
CA ASN A 34 0.84 1.45 5.01
C ASN A 34 2.01 0.65 5.59
N THR A 35 2.33 -0.48 4.97
CA THR A 35 3.47 -1.30 5.35
C THR A 35 4.82 -0.69 4.92
N ALA A 36 4.79 0.27 3.99
CA ALA A 36 5.95 0.95 3.44
C ALA A 36 6.05 2.43 3.84
N THR A 37 5.12 2.96 4.65
CA THR A 37 5.15 4.34 5.14
C THR A 37 6.03 4.49 6.39
N THR A 38 6.47 5.72 6.67
CA THR A 38 7.22 6.05 7.90
C THR A 38 6.36 5.91 9.15
N TYR A 39 7.01 5.93 10.32
CA TYR A 39 6.36 5.99 11.64
C TYR A 39 6.06 7.42 12.08
N GLY A 40 6.04 8.39 11.15
CA GLY A 40 5.83 9.80 11.47
C GLY A 40 4.40 10.10 11.90
N TYR A 41 4.24 11.06 12.82
CA TYR A 41 2.95 11.57 13.27
C TYR A 41 3.02 13.08 13.42
N ASP A 42 1.92 13.75 13.08
CA ASP A 42 1.72 15.16 13.38
C ASP A 42 1.56 15.36 14.90
N SER A 43 2.42 16.18 15.51
CA SER A 43 2.50 16.31 16.96
C SER A 43 1.28 16.99 17.61
N VAL A 44 0.45 17.66 16.82
CA VAL A 44 -0.71 18.43 17.32
C VAL A 44 -1.98 17.59 17.23
N THR A 45 -2.17 16.91 16.10
CA THR A 45 -3.39 16.18 15.74
C THR A 45 -3.26 14.68 15.93
N MET A 46 -2.04 14.17 16.15
CA MET A 46 -1.72 12.74 16.18
C MET A 46 -2.10 12.02 14.88
N MET A 47 -2.19 12.74 13.76
CA MET A 47 -2.47 12.16 12.45
C MET A 47 -1.23 11.48 11.88
N GLN A 48 -1.41 10.28 11.30
CA GLN A 48 -0.32 9.53 10.68
C GLN A 48 0.24 10.26 9.44
N GLU A 49 1.56 10.39 9.39
CA GLU A 49 2.29 10.85 8.23
C GLU A 49 2.24 9.78 7.11
N THR A 50 1.56 10.08 6.01
CA THR A 50 1.17 9.07 5.01
C THR A 50 1.52 9.41 3.57
N LYS A 51 2.12 10.59 3.32
CA LYS A 51 2.36 11.11 1.95
C LYS A 51 3.81 11.52 1.68
N THR A 52 4.66 11.53 2.69
CA THR A 52 6.03 12.08 2.67
C THR A 52 7.08 10.99 2.86
N THR A 53 6.83 9.81 2.27
CA THR A 53 7.77 8.69 2.31
C THR A 53 8.52 8.55 0.99
N VAL A 54 9.83 8.34 1.07
CA VAL A 54 10.68 8.00 -0.08
C VAL A 54 10.87 6.49 -0.11
N CYS A 55 10.76 5.90 -1.31
CA CYS A 55 11.02 4.49 -1.52
C CYS A 55 11.96 4.28 -2.71
N ASN A 56 12.72 3.19 -2.66
CA ASN A 56 13.42 2.69 -3.85
C ASN A 56 12.43 1.94 -4.74
N VAL A 57 12.60 2.09 -6.05
CA VAL A 57 11.82 1.34 -7.05
C VAL A 57 12.77 0.37 -7.73
N GLU A 58 12.47 -0.91 -7.59
CA GLU A 58 13.27 -1.99 -8.16
C GLU A 58 12.42 -2.85 -9.08
N ARG A 59 13.09 -3.52 -10.03
CA ARG A 59 12.42 -4.46 -10.92
C ARG A 59 12.12 -5.74 -10.14
N ALA A 60 10.90 -6.26 -10.29
CA ALA A 60 10.51 -7.55 -9.73
C ALA A 60 11.22 -8.73 -10.41
#